data_AF-A0A7S0ZCB7-F1
#
_entry.id   AF-A0A7S0ZCB7-F1
#
_cell.length_a   1.000
_cell.length_b   1.000
_cell.length_c   1.000
_cell.angle_alpha   90.00
_cell.angle_beta   90.00
_cell.angle_gamma   90.00
#
_symmetry.space_group_name_H-M   'P 1'
#
loop_
_entity.id
_entity.type
_entity.pdbx_description
1 polymer ?
#
loop_
_entity_poly.entity_id
_entity_poly.type
_entity_poly.pdbx_seq_one_letter_code
_entity_poly.pdbx_strand_id
1 'polypeptide(L)'
;DVQHRVQEANEYFESARERAANATREYEAVRQKRYERFMGCFQHVADTIDSVYKQLTKSTAYPMGGTAYLSLESQEEPYLAGIKYNAMPPTKRFRDMDQLSGGERTVAALALLFAIQNYAPA
;
A
#
# COMPACT_ATOMS: atom_id res chain seq x y z
N ASP A 1 36.33 41.66 16.72
CA ASP A 1 36.93 41.25 15.45
C ASP A 1 35.86 40.68 14.53
N VAL A 2 35.61 41.32 13.38
CA VAL A 2 34.49 40.95 12.48
C VAL A 2 34.84 39.71 11.67
N GLN A 3 36.11 39.53 11.30
CA GLN A 3 36.58 38.38 10.52
C GLN A 3 36.44 37.07 11.30
N HIS A 4 36.76 37.07 12.59
CA HIS A 4 36.58 35.90 13.46
C HIS A 4 35.12 35.45 13.52
N ARG A 5 34.17 36.40 13.67
CA ARG A 5 32.73 36.10 13.72
C ARG A 5 32.19 35.55 12.39
N VAL A 6 32.71 36.03 11.27
CA VAL A 6 32.35 35.51 9.94
C VAL A 6 32.88 34.08 9.76
N GLN A 7 34.08 33.80 10.24
CA GLN A 7 34.67 32.47 10.15
C GLN A 7 33.93 31.44 11.02
N GLU A 8 33.62 31.78 12.27
CA GLU A 8 32.79 30.93 13.15
C GLU A 8 31.40 30.65 12.56
N ALA A 9 30.77 31.67 11.95
CA ALA A 9 29.48 31.49 11.28
C ALA A 9 29.56 30.57 10.06
N ASN A 10 30.63 30.67 9.27
CA ASN A 10 30.86 29.79 8.12
C ASN A 10 31.10 28.34 8.56
N GLU A 11 31.92 28.11 9.59
CA GLU A 11 32.18 26.76 10.12
C GLU A 11 30.89 26.14 10.69
N TYR A 12 30.08 26.92 11.40
CA TYR A 12 28.77 26.48 11.87
C TYR A 12 27.84 26.11 10.70
N PHE A 13 27.80 26.94 9.66
CA PHE A 13 26.97 26.71 8.48
C PHE A 13 27.38 25.42 7.75
N GLU A 14 28.68 25.21 7.52
CA GLU A 14 29.17 23.99 6.88
C GLU A 14 28.86 22.74 7.72
N SER A 15 29.03 22.80 9.05
CA SER A 15 28.64 21.69 9.93
C SER A 15 27.14 21.42 9.90
N ALA A 16 26.30 22.47 9.89
CA ALA A 16 24.86 22.32 9.79
C ALA A 16 24.44 21.71 8.44
N ARG A 17 25.10 22.11 7.36
CA ARG A 17 24.89 21.57 6.01
C ARG A 17 25.26 20.10 5.92
N GLU A 18 26.39 19.70 6.49
CA GLU A 18 26.82 18.30 6.52
C GLU A 18 25.84 17.43 7.32
N ARG A 19 25.40 17.91 8.49
CA ARG A 19 24.37 17.22 9.29
C ARG A 19 23.05 17.07 8.55
N ALA A 20 22.59 18.11 7.86
CA ALA A 20 21.39 18.05 7.04
C ALA A 20 21.53 17.03 5.90
N ALA A 21 22.67 17.02 5.20
CA ALA A 21 22.94 16.07 4.13
C ALA A 21 22.98 14.61 4.64
N ASN A 22 23.54 14.36 5.82
CA ASN A 22 23.52 13.04 6.45
C ASN A 22 22.11 12.62 6.83
N ALA A 23 21.35 13.50 7.48
CA ALA A 23 19.97 13.23 7.87
C ALA A 23 19.08 12.92 6.65
N THR A 24 19.22 13.66 5.55
CA THR A 24 18.50 13.38 4.29
C THR A 24 18.87 12.00 3.74
N ARG A 25 20.15 11.64 3.73
CA ARG A 25 20.58 10.32 3.24
C ARG A 25 20.01 9.17 4.07
N GLU A 26 20.05 9.30 5.39
CA GLU A 26 19.49 8.30 6.31
C GLU A 26 17.97 8.18 6.15
N TYR A 27 17.28 9.31 6.03
CA TYR A 27 15.84 9.35 5.78
C TYR A 27 15.47 8.65 4.46
N GLU A 28 16.13 8.98 3.34
CA GLU A 28 15.85 8.36 2.05
C GLU A 28 16.12 6.85 2.08
N ALA A 29 17.16 6.40 2.79
CA ALA A 29 17.44 4.98 2.94
C ALA A 29 16.32 4.23 3.69
N VAL A 30 15.73 4.84 4.72
CA VAL A 30 14.59 4.25 5.44
C VAL A 30 13.30 4.34 4.62
N ARG A 31 13.07 5.47 3.96
CA ARG A 31 11.93 5.71 3.06
C ARG A 31 11.87 4.66 1.96
N GLN A 32 13.00 4.42 1.29
CA GLN A 32 13.10 3.42 0.22
C GLN A 32 12.82 2.00 0.73
N LYS A 33 13.40 1.60 1.87
CA LYS A 33 13.14 0.28 2.47
C LYS A 33 11.67 0.08 2.85
N ARG A 34 11.02 1.14 3.36
CA ARG A 34 9.60 1.10 3.69
C ARG A 34 8.75 0.96 2.43
N TYR A 35 9.08 1.72 1.39
CA TYR A 35 8.43 1.65 0.08
C TYR A 35 8.50 0.23 -0.49
N GLU A 36 9.70 -0.35 -0.59
CA GLU A 36 9.92 -1.68 -1.17
C GLU A 36 9.16 -2.77 -0.44
N ARG A 37 9.20 -2.77 0.90
CA ARG A 37 8.47 -3.76 1.72
C ARG A 37 6.96 -3.63 1.56
N PHE A 38 6.47 -2.40 1.57
CA PHE A 38 5.04 -2.14 1.38
C PHE A 38 4.58 -2.59 0.00
N MET A 39 5.28 -2.14 -1.05
CA MET A 39 4.92 -2.45 -2.44
C MET A 39 5.08 -3.93 -2.78
N GLY A 40 6.08 -4.61 -2.21
CA GLY A 40 6.24 -6.06 -2.39
C GLY A 40 5.01 -6.84 -1.91
N CYS A 41 4.50 -6.50 -0.71
CA CYS A 41 3.28 -7.10 -0.18
C CYS A 41 2.04 -6.67 -0.98
N PHE A 42 1.88 -5.36 -1.19
CA PHE A 42 0.73 -4.80 -1.91
C PHE A 42 0.56 -5.42 -3.29
N GLN A 43 1.65 -5.50 -4.07
CA GLN A 43 1.60 -6.03 -5.43
C GLN A 43 1.21 -7.51 -5.42
N HIS A 44 1.78 -8.31 -4.52
CA HIS A 44 1.39 -9.72 -4.39
C HIS A 44 -0.10 -9.88 -4.07
N VAL A 45 -0.63 -9.11 -3.11
CA VAL A 45 -2.04 -9.18 -2.75
C VAL A 45 -2.91 -8.68 -3.90
N ALA A 46 -2.53 -7.59 -4.58
CA ALA A 46 -3.25 -7.04 -5.72
C ALA A 46 -3.32 -8.02 -6.91
N ASP A 47 -2.26 -8.78 -7.15
CA ASP A 47 -2.21 -9.77 -8.23
C ASP A 47 -3.01 -11.04 -7.91
N THR A 48 -3.18 -11.37 -6.63
CA THR A 48 -3.84 -12.62 -6.19
C THR A 48 -5.31 -12.45 -5.82
N ILE A 49 -5.71 -11.27 -5.32
CA ILE A 49 -7.05 -11.02 -4.76
C ILE A 49 -8.19 -11.34 -5.74
N ASP A 50 -8.04 -10.98 -7.02
CA ASP A 50 -9.07 -11.22 -8.03
C ASP A 50 -9.30 -12.73 -8.25
N SER A 51 -8.22 -13.50 -8.35
CA SER A 51 -8.29 -14.96 -8.52
C SER A 51 -8.93 -15.64 -7.30
N VAL A 52 -8.53 -15.24 -6.09
CA VAL A 52 -9.09 -15.78 -4.85
C VAL A 52 -10.59 -15.46 -4.75
N TYR A 53 -10.98 -14.21 -5.00
CA TYR A 53 -12.38 -13.80 -4.93
C TYR A 53 -13.24 -14.49 -5.99
N LYS A 54 -12.74 -14.65 -7.22
CA LYS A 54 -13.39 -15.44 -8.27
C LYS A 54 -13.66 -16.87 -7.83
N GLN A 55 -12.68 -17.53 -7.23
CA GLN A 55 -12.82 -18.92 -6.76
C GLN A 55 -13.87 -19.04 -5.65
N LEU A 56 -13.91 -18.10 -4.71
CA LEU A 56 -14.88 -18.11 -3.60
C LEU A 56 -16.32 -17.80 -4.04
N THR A 57 -16.49 -17.06 -5.14
CA THR A 57 -17.80 -16.60 -5.62
C THR A 57 -18.31 -17.40 -6.83
N LYS A 58 -17.49 -18.31 -7.37
CA LYS A 58 -17.86 -19.20 -8.46
C LYS A 58 -18.91 -20.22 -8.00
N SER A 59 -19.97 -20.36 -8.79
CA SER A 59 -21.01 -21.37 -8.56
C SER A 59 -21.58 -21.87 -9.89
N THR A 60 -22.42 -22.90 -9.85
CA THR A 60 -23.10 -23.42 -11.06
C THR A 60 -23.93 -22.34 -11.76
N ALA A 61 -24.52 -21.41 -11.00
CA ALA A 61 -25.28 -20.28 -11.54
C ALA A 61 -24.38 -19.15 -12.07
N TYR A 62 -23.17 -19.00 -11.52
CA TYR A 62 -22.22 -17.94 -11.86
C TYR A 62 -20.82 -18.54 -12.10
N PRO A 63 -20.57 -19.13 -13.29
CA PRO A 63 -19.34 -19.88 -13.54
C PRO A 63 -18.08 -19.00 -13.64
N MET A 64 -18.24 -17.69 -13.87
CA MET A 64 -17.13 -16.72 -13.91
C MET A 64 -16.80 -16.09 -12.56
N GLY A 65 -17.67 -16.26 -11.54
CA GLY A 65 -17.54 -15.59 -10.25
C GLY A 65 -17.67 -14.06 -10.34
N GLY A 66 -17.36 -13.38 -9.24
CA GLY A 66 -17.20 -11.93 -9.16
C GLY A 66 -15.76 -11.50 -9.41
N THR A 67 -15.46 -10.21 -9.31
CA THR A 67 -14.11 -9.65 -9.49
C THR A 67 -13.73 -8.77 -8.32
N ALA A 68 -12.46 -8.72 -7.96
CA ALA A 68 -11.98 -7.87 -6.88
C ALA A 68 -10.63 -7.26 -7.20
N TYR A 69 -10.38 -6.02 -6.75
CA TYR A 69 -9.12 -5.34 -6.99
C TYR A 69 -8.79 -4.34 -5.89
N LEU A 70 -7.50 -4.01 -5.80
CA LEU A 70 -6.96 -3.02 -4.88
C LEU A 70 -6.43 -1.83 -5.67
N SER A 71 -6.55 -0.63 -5.11
CA SER A 71 -5.97 0.59 -5.68
C SER A 71 -5.37 1.46 -4.60
N LEU A 72 -4.23 2.07 -4.90
CA LEU A 72 -3.54 3.00 -4.00
C LEU A 72 -4.08 4.42 -4.18
N GLU A 73 -4.21 5.15 -3.07
CA GLU A 73 -4.58 6.57 -3.12
C GLU A 73 -3.41 7.49 -3.50
N SER A 74 -2.17 7.07 -3.20
CA SER A 74 -0.93 7.76 -3.57
C SER A 74 0.08 6.76 -4.11
N GLN A 75 0.76 7.10 -5.20
CA GLN A 75 1.81 6.24 -5.79
C GLN A 75 3.20 6.52 -5.23
N GLU A 76 3.44 7.72 -4.69
CA GLU A 76 4.76 8.13 -4.22
C GLU A 76 5.05 7.57 -2.81
N GLU A 77 4.14 7.81 -1.86
CA GLU A 77 4.24 7.32 -0.49
C GLU A 77 2.98 6.53 -0.10
N PRO A 78 2.74 5.37 -0.73
CA PRO A 78 1.49 4.62 -0.55
C PRO A 78 1.29 4.15 0.89
N TYR A 79 2.38 3.95 1.64
CA TYR A 79 2.38 3.57 3.05
C TYR A 79 1.93 4.68 4.01
N LEU A 80 1.71 5.91 3.54
CA LEU A 80 1.10 7.01 4.29
C LEU A 80 -0.37 7.25 3.92
N ALA A 81 -0.83 6.64 2.82
CA ALA A 81 -2.17 6.86 2.28
C ALA A 81 -3.05 5.62 2.47
N GLY A 82 -4.33 5.74 2.11
CA GLY A 82 -5.27 4.62 2.14
C GLY A 82 -5.06 3.64 0.98
N ILE A 83 -5.50 2.41 1.20
CA ILE A 83 -5.72 1.41 0.15
C ILE A 83 -7.22 1.27 -0.04
N LYS A 84 -7.70 1.43 -1.27
CA LYS A 84 -9.10 1.18 -1.61
C LYS A 84 -9.28 -0.26 -2.07
N TYR A 85 -10.19 -0.96 -1.42
CA TYR A 85 -10.57 -2.31 -1.78
C TYR A 85 -11.97 -2.32 -2.39
N ASN A 86 -12.07 -2.87 -3.59
CA ASN A 86 -13.32 -2.98 -4.33
C ASN A 86 -13.58 -4.45 -4.68
N ALA A 87 -14.83 -4.88 -4.53
CA ALA A 87 -15.29 -6.18 -5.01
C ALA A 87 -16.66 -6.03 -5.68
N MET A 88 -16.79 -6.71 -6.80
CA MET A 88 -17.99 -6.75 -7.62
C MET A 88 -18.52 -8.19 -7.63
N PRO A 89 -19.61 -8.47 -6.89
CA PRO A 89 -20.29 -9.75 -6.97
C PRO A 89 -20.80 -10.02 -8.40
N PRO A 90 -20.95 -11.30 -8.81
CA PRO A 90 -21.33 -11.66 -10.18
C PRO A 90 -22.69 -11.09 -10.63
N THR A 91 -23.57 -10.76 -9.68
CA THR A 91 -24.94 -10.29 -9.94
C THR A 91 -25.08 -8.77 -9.97
N LYS A 92 -24.02 -8.00 -9.66
CA LYS A 92 -24.12 -6.56 -9.43
C LYS A 92 -23.10 -5.77 -10.25
N ARG A 93 -23.49 -4.57 -10.66
CA ARG A 93 -22.58 -3.55 -11.20
C ARG A 93 -21.67 -3.01 -10.08
N PHE A 94 -20.61 -2.30 -10.46
CA PHE A 94 -19.71 -1.61 -9.54
C PHE A 94 -20.49 -0.80 -8.49
N ARG A 95 -20.20 -1.07 -7.22
CA ARG A 95 -20.72 -0.36 -6.05
C ARG A 95 -19.63 -0.29 -4.99
N ASP A 96 -19.71 0.74 -4.17
CA ASP A 96 -18.84 0.87 -3.02
C ASP A 96 -19.07 -0.28 -2.03
N MET A 97 -18.01 -0.65 -1.29
CA MET A 97 -18.05 -1.75 -0.31
C MET A 97 -19.18 -1.62 0.72
N ASP A 98 -19.50 -0.40 1.12
CA ASP A 98 -20.56 -0.13 2.11
C ASP A 98 -21.95 -0.52 1.61
N GLN A 99 -22.14 -0.55 0.28
CA GLN A 99 -23.41 -0.89 -0.36
C GLN A 99 -23.57 -2.39 -0.66
N LEU A 100 -22.57 -3.21 -0.33
CA LEU A 100 -22.68 -4.66 -0.39
C LEU A 100 -23.53 -5.19 0.76
N SER A 101 -24.17 -6.34 0.54
CA SER A 101 -24.84 -7.08 1.62
C SER A 101 -23.84 -7.61 2.64
N GLY A 102 -24.30 -7.94 3.85
CA GLY A 102 -23.45 -8.49 4.90
C GLY A 102 -22.66 -9.74 4.45
N GLY A 103 -23.33 -10.68 3.78
CA GLY A 103 -22.67 -11.90 3.27
C GLY A 103 -21.63 -11.62 2.19
N GLU A 104 -21.90 -10.70 1.27
CA GLU A 104 -20.93 -10.30 0.24
C GLU A 104 -19.70 -9.64 0.87
N ARG A 105 -19.87 -8.79 1.90
CA ARG A 105 -18.76 -8.20 2.65
C ARG A 105 -17.93 -9.25 3.38
N THR A 106 -18.56 -10.26 3.97
CA THR A 106 -17.85 -11.36 4.63
C THR A 106 -17.00 -12.16 3.63
N VAL A 107 -17.55 -12.49 2.45
CA VAL A 107 -16.80 -13.21 1.41
C VAL A 107 -15.63 -12.37 0.89
N ALA A 108 -15.83 -11.06 0.71
CA ALA A 108 -14.77 -10.14 0.32
C ALA A 108 -13.65 -10.06 1.38
N ALA A 109 -14.00 -9.98 2.66
CA ALA A 109 -13.03 -9.98 3.76
C ALA A 109 -12.24 -11.29 3.83
N LEU A 110 -12.89 -12.45 3.64
CA LEU A 110 -12.23 -13.75 3.60
C LEU A 110 -11.27 -13.87 2.41
N ALA A 111 -11.68 -13.36 1.24
CA ALA A 111 -10.82 -13.32 0.06
C ALA A 111 -9.54 -12.52 0.32
N LEU A 112 -9.67 -11.36 0.97
CA LEU A 112 -8.53 -10.53 1.35
C LEU A 112 -7.60 -11.24 2.34
N LEU A 113 -8.17 -11.92 3.34
CA LEU A 113 -7.40 -12.68 4.32
C LEU A 113 -6.60 -13.80 3.65
N PHE A 114 -7.20 -14.55 2.73
CA PHE A 114 -6.49 -15.60 1.98
C PHE A 114 -5.43 -15.04 1.03
N ALA A 115 -5.68 -13.89 0.38
CA ALA A 115 -4.69 -13.24 -0.47
C ALA A 115 -3.47 -12.76 0.33
N ILE A 116 -3.66 -12.26 1.55
CA ILE A 116 -2.56 -11.87 2.46
C ILE A 116 -1.80 -13.11 2.96
N GLN A 117 -2.49 -14.17 3.35
CA GLN A 117 -1.85 -15.40 3.83
C GLN A 117 -0.95 -16.06 2.77
N ASN A 118 -1.27 -15.89 1.48
CA ASN A 118 -0.46 -16.41 0.37
C ASN A 118 0.93 -15.73 0.31
N TYR A 119 1.02 -14.45 0.69
CA TYR A 119 2.28 -13.71 0.64
C TYR A 119 3.29 -14.17 1.71
N ALA A 120 2.80 -14.48 2.90
CA ALA A 120 3.60 -14.93 4.03
C ALA A 120 2.89 -16.11 4.69
N PRO A 121 3.10 -17.35 4.21
CA PRO A 121 2.56 -18.52 4.87
C PRO A 121 3.14 -18.58 6.28
N ALA A 122 2.24 -18.43 7.26
CA ALA A 122 2.53 -18.59 8.68
C ALA A 122 2.98 -20.02 9.02
#